data_AF-A0A955V3K9-F1
#
_entry.id   AF-A0A955V3K9-F1
#
_cell.length_a   1.000
_cell.length_b   1.000
_cell.length_c   1.000
_cell.angle_alpha   90.00
_cell.angle_beta   90.00
_cell.angle_gamma   90.00
#
_symmetry.space_group_name_H-M   'P 1'
#
loop_
_entity.id
_entity.type
_entity.pdbx_description
1 polymer ?
#
loop_
_entity_poly.entity_id
_entity_poly.type
_entity_poly.pdbx_seq_one_letter_code
_entity_poly.pdbx_strand_id
1 'polypeptide(L)'
;MNETNETPNPAAALETTPERAAAVVEAEARVALHEAALRAAQRGMTLIEIMVVMGIIAIIGTALAFGAVEIFGSSQEEGAKAQLSTIQKGLDTYYIKKREYPDRLDALVDAGFITEEQLADPWKKPISYSVTGAQSYELCSGGPDLQVGGADDICIKKQSRSGR
;
A
#
# COMPACT_ATOMS: atom_id res chain seq x y z
N MET A 1 -43.67 31.76 -73.52
CA MET A 1 -43.19 32.36 -72.27
C MET A 1 -44.35 33.10 -71.63
N ASN A 2 -44.78 32.74 -70.41
CA ASN A 2 -44.60 33.60 -69.25
C ASN A 2 -45.09 32.89 -67.98
N GLU A 3 -44.20 32.84 -66.99
CA GLU A 3 -44.44 32.39 -65.62
C GLU A 3 -45.08 33.55 -64.85
N THR A 4 -46.12 33.27 -64.05
CA THR A 4 -46.50 34.17 -62.95
C THR A 4 -46.35 33.40 -61.66
N ASN A 5 -45.13 33.53 -61.14
CA ASN A 5 -44.70 33.26 -59.79
C ASN A 5 -45.62 34.00 -58.79
N GLU A 6 -46.50 33.27 -58.10
CA GLU A 6 -47.25 33.77 -56.95
C GLU A 6 -46.27 33.94 -55.79
N THR A 7 -45.87 35.18 -55.52
CA THR A 7 -45.18 35.57 -54.28
C THR A 7 -46.00 35.12 -53.07
N PRO A 8 -45.38 34.51 -52.03
CA PRO A 8 -46.09 34.17 -50.80
C PRO A 8 -46.66 35.43 -50.16
N ASN A 9 -47.96 35.42 -49.89
CA ASN A 9 -48.67 36.50 -49.22
C ASN A 9 -48.06 36.76 -47.82
N PRO A 10 -47.53 37.97 -47.52
CA PRO A 10 -46.94 38.29 -46.22
C PRO A 10 -47.98 38.40 -45.08
N ALA A 11 -49.27 38.36 -45.38
CA ALA A 11 -50.34 38.50 -44.38
C ALA A 11 -50.64 37.22 -43.57
N ALA A 12 -50.14 36.04 -43.98
CA ALA A 12 -50.41 34.78 -43.25
C ALA A 12 -49.62 34.64 -41.93
N ALA A 13 -48.77 35.60 -41.59
CA ALA A 13 -47.86 35.54 -40.44
C ALA A 13 -48.42 36.16 -39.14
N LEU A 14 -49.65 36.69 -39.13
CA LEU A 14 -50.18 37.45 -37.98
C LEU A 14 -51.46 36.88 -37.34
N GLU A 15 -51.78 35.60 -37.53
CA GLU A 15 -52.82 34.95 -36.72
C GLU A 15 -52.20 34.28 -35.50
N THR A 16 -51.94 35.07 -34.47
CA THR A 16 -51.71 34.55 -33.12
C THR A 16 -53.04 34.03 -32.60
N THR A 17 -53.38 32.78 -32.91
CA THR A 17 -54.52 32.12 -32.28
C THR A 17 -54.33 32.13 -30.76
N PRO A 18 -55.37 32.44 -29.96
CA PRO A 18 -55.28 32.48 -28.50
C PRO A 18 -54.79 31.16 -27.89
N GLU A 19 -54.99 30.05 -28.61
CA GLU A 19 -54.50 28.72 -28.27
C GLU A 19 -52.96 28.61 -28.28
N ARG A 20 -52.29 29.27 -29.24
CA ARG A 20 -50.81 29.33 -29.27
C ARG A 20 -50.25 30.17 -28.14
N ALA A 21 -50.93 31.27 -27.79
CA ALA A 21 -50.54 32.11 -26.66
C ALA A 21 -50.66 31.35 -25.33
N ALA A 22 -51.75 30.60 -25.14
CA ALA A 22 -51.94 29.76 -23.95
C ALA A 22 -50.87 28.65 -23.85
N ALA A 23 -50.55 27.98 -24.95
CA ALA A 23 -49.53 26.93 -24.97
C ALA A 23 -48.12 27.42 -24.60
N VAL A 24 -47.76 28.64 -25.00
CA VAL A 24 -46.47 29.25 -24.63
C VAL A 24 -46.40 29.56 -23.14
N VAL A 25 -47.47 30.13 -22.57
CA VAL A 25 -47.56 30.43 -21.13
C VAL A 25 -47.51 29.14 -20.29
N GLU A 26 -48.16 28.08 -20.73
CA GLU A 26 -48.07 26.76 -20.08
C GLU A 26 -46.67 26.16 -20.16
N ALA A 27 -45.98 26.33 -21.30
CA ALA A 27 -44.61 25.84 -21.47
C ALA A 27 -43.64 26.61 -20.54
N GLU A 28 -43.77 27.93 -20.45
CA GLU A 28 -42.99 28.76 -19.53
C GLU A 28 -43.25 28.40 -18.07
N ALA A 29 -44.50 28.16 -17.69
CA ALA A 29 -44.86 27.72 -16.35
C ALA A 29 -44.25 26.34 -16.01
N ARG A 30 -44.24 25.40 -16.97
CA ARG A 30 -43.61 24.08 -16.80
C ARG A 30 -42.10 24.17 -16.63
N VAL A 31 -41.44 25.06 -17.38
CA VAL A 31 -39.99 25.31 -17.25
C VAL A 31 -39.67 25.91 -15.88
N ALA A 32 -40.44 26.90 -15.42
CA ALA A 32 -40.23 27.53 -14.11
C ALA A 32 -40.43 26.55 -12.93
N LEU A 33 -41.42 25.65 -13.03
CA LEU A 33 -41.64 24.61 -12.02
C LEU A 33 -40.50 23.58 -11.98
N HIS A 34 -39.95 23.22 -13.15
CA HIS A 34 -38.81 22.31 -13.23
C HIS A 34 -37.56 22.91 -12.59
N GLU A 35 -37.27 24.19 -12.83
CA GLU A 35 -36.15 24.89 -12.19
C GLU A 35 -36.30 25.00 -10.66
N ALA A 36 -37.51 25.27 -10.17
CA ALA A 36 -37.79 25.32 -8.74
C ALA A 36 -37.57 23.96 -8.06
N ALA A 37 -38.00 22.86 -8.71
CA ALA A 37 -37.78 21.51 -8.21
C ALA A 37 -36.29 21.13 -8.16
N LEU A 38 -35.51 21.54 -9.17
CA LEU A 38 -34.07 21.31 -9.20
C LEU A 38 -33.34 22.09 -8.08
N ARG A 39 -33.75 23.34 -7.79
CA ARG A 39 -33.21 24.11 -6.67
C ARG A 39 -33.56 23.51 -5.31
N ALA A 40 -34.77 22.95 -5.16
CA ALA A 40 -35.19 22.27 -3.93
C ALA A 40 -34.38 20.98 -3.66
N ALA A 41 -33.83 20.35 -4.69
CA ALA A 41 -32.96 19.19 -4.57
C ALA A 41 -31.54 19.52 -4.09
N GLN A 42 -31.12 20.80 -4.14
CA GLN A 42 -29.82 21.24 -3.64
C GLN A 42 -29.85 21.51 -2.13
N ARG A 43 -29.99 20.45 -1.34
CA ARG A 43 -29.81 20.52 0.12
C ARG A 43 -28.31 20.47 0.42
N GLY A 44 -27.77 21.55 1.00
CA GLY A 44 -26.37 21.60 1.44
C GLY A 44 -26.11 20.72 2.67
N MET A 45 -24.87 20.24 2.81
CA MET A 45 -24.42 19.49 3.98
C MET A 45 -24.30 20.41 5.20
N THR A 46 -24.64 19.91 6.38
CA THR A 46 -24.56 20.72 7.61
C THR A 46 -23.13 20.75 8.16
N LEU A 47 -22.79 21.83 8.89
CA LEU A 47 -21.47 21.93 9.55
C LEU A 47 -21.25 20.81 10.56
N ILE A 48 -22.31 20.43 11.30
CA ILE A 48 -22.25 19.34 12.29
C ILE A 48 -21.96 17.98 11.63
N GLU A 49 -22.43 17.74 10.42
CA GLU A 49 -22.18 16.51 9.67
C GLU A 49 -20.69 16.35 9.33
N ILE A 50 -20.04 17.43 8.90
CA ILE A 50 -18.59 17.44 8.70
C ILE A 50 -17.83 17.30 10.02
N MET A 51 -18.28 17.93 11.11
CA MET A 51 -17.66 17.78 12.43
C MET A 51 -17.67 16.34 12.92
N VAL A 52 -18.80 15.63 12.79
CA VAL A 52 -18.91 14.23 13.21
C VAL A 52 -18.02 13.33 12.36
N VAL A 53 -17.97 13.54 11.04
CA VAL A 53 -17.09 12.78 10.14
C VAL A 53 -15.62 12.97 10.49
N MET A 54 -15.18 14.21 10.73
CA MET A 54 -13.81 14.49 11.17
C MET A 54 -13.50 13.83 12.52
N GLY A 55 -14.46 13.81 13.45
CA GLY A 55 -14.33 13.11 14.72
C GLY A 55 -14.12 11.60 14.57
N ILE A 56 -14.92 10.94 13.72
CA ILE A 56 -14.79 9.51 13.46
C ILE A 56 -13.44 9.19 12.78
N ILE A 57 -13.02 9.99 11.80
CA ILE A 57 -11.72 9.83 11.13
C ILE A 57 -10.56 9.97 12.13
N ALA A 58 -10.64 10.92 13.05
CA ALA A 58 -9.61 11.10 14.09
C ALA A 58 -9.51 9.87 15.02
N ILE A 59 -10.64 9.32 15.46
CA ILE A 59 -10.68 8.13 16.33
C ILE A 59 -10.15 6.88 15.60
N ILE A 60 -10.57 6.66 14.36
CA ILE A 60 -10.09 5.51 13.56
C ILE A 60 -8.59 5.66 13.27
N GLY A 61 -8.15 6.88 12.93
CA GLY A 61 -6.74 7.18 12.64
C GLY A 61 -5.80 6.86 13.81
N THR A 62 -6.21 7.12 15.06
CA THR A 62 -5.39 6.78 16.23
C THR A 62 -5.32 5.28 16.48
N ALA A 63 -6.42 4.54 16.32
CA ALA A 63 -6.46 3.10 16.54
C ALA A 63 -5.56 2.34 15.55
N LEU A 64 -5.50 2.79 14.29
CA LEU A 64 -4.66 2.19 13.26
C LEU A 64 -3.14 2.35 13.52
N ALA A 65 -2.73 3.38 14.28
CA ALA A 65 -1.32 3.63 14.55
C ALA A 65 -0.68 2.60 15.50
N PHE A 66 -1.45 2.02 16.44
CA PHE A 66 -0.91 1.14 17.47
C PHE A 66 -1.02 -0.36 17.14
N GLY A 67 -1.99 -0.78 16.33
CA GLY A 67 -2.25 -2.21 16.08
C GLY A 67 -1.25 -2.92 15.15
N ALA A 68 -0.50 -2.18 14.33
CA ALA A 68 0.39 -2.76 13.32
C ALA A 68 1.80 -3.13 13.84
N VAL A 69 2.17 -2.78 15.07
CA VAL A 69 3.53 -3.03 15.56
C VAL A 69 3.61 -4.36 16.34
N GLU A 70 2.59 -4.68 17.15
CA GLU A 70 2.66 -5.82 18.07
C GLU A 70 2.38 -7.18 17.42
N ILE A 71 1.53 -7.25 16.39
CA ILE A 71 1.20 -8.52 15.70
C ILE A 71 2.40 -9.03 14.89
N PHE A 72 3.27 -8.13 14.41
CA PHE A 72 4.38 -8.52 13.56
C PHE A 72 5.61 -8.93 14.37
N GLY A 73 5.82 -8.41 15.58
CA GLY A 73 7.05 -8.65 16.37
C GLY A 73 7.44 -10.13 16.50
N SER A 74 6.56 -10.97 17.05
CA SER A 74 6.86 -12.39 17.28
C SER A 74 7.07 -13.20 16.00
N SER A 75 6.27 -12.93 14.95
CA SER A 75 6.41 -13.60 13.66
C SER A 75 7.71 -13.22 12.93
N GLN A 76 8.15 -11.97 13.09
CA GLN A 76 9.39 -11.49 12.50
C GLN A 76 10.60 -12.08 13.24
N GLU A 77 10.56 -12.21 14.57
CA GLU A 77 11.62 -12.91 15.31
C GLU A 77 11.77 -14.38 14.88
N GLU A 78 10.64 -15.09 14.68
CA GLU A 78 10.66 -16.48 14.21
C GLU A 78 11.15 -16.57 12.76
N GLY A 79 10.75 -15.62 11.91
CA GLY A 79 11.28 -15.45 10.56
C GLY A 79 12.80 -15.25 10.54
N ALA A 80 13.33 -14.41 11.44
CA ALA A 80 14.76 -14.18 11.57
C ALA A 80 15.50 -15.46 11.97
N LYS A 81 14.97 -16.23 12.93
CA LYS A 81 15.54 -17.54 13.30
C LYS A 81 15.56 -18.52 12.11
N ALA A 82 14.49 -18.57 11.34
CA ALA A 82 14.41 -19.41 10.14
C ALA A 82 15.43 -18.98 9.07
N GLN A 83 15.61 -17.67 8.89
CA GLN A 83 16.58 -17.11 7.96
C GLN A 83 18.02 -17.47 8.35
N LEU A 84 18.37 -17.25 9.62
CA LEU A 84 19.67 -17.63 10.18
C LEU A 84 19.94 -19.13 10.05
N SER A 85 18.92 -19.98 10.26
CA SER A 85 19.04 -21.43 10.05
C SER A 85 19.34 -21.79 8.59
N THR A 86 18.75 -21.07 7.64
CA THR A 86 19.00 -21.27 6.20
C THR A 86 20.44 -20.93 5.85
N ILE A 87 20.94 -19.79 6.31
CA ILE A 87 22.33 -19.38 6.12
C ILE A 87 23.29 -20.38 6.77
N GLN A 88 22.99 -20.83 8.00
CA GLN A 88 23.76 -21.85 8.70
C GLN A 88 23.89 -23.15 7.88
N LYS A 89 22.81 -23.62 7.24
CA LYS A 89 22.86 -24.80 6.36
C LYS A 89 23.75 -24.55 5.14
N GLY A 90 23.71 -23.35 4.57
CA GLY A 90 24.60 -22.92 3.49
C GLY A 90 26.07 -22.94 3.92
N LEU A 91 26.39 -22.36 5.09
CA LEU A 91 27.73 -22.38 5.68
C LEU A 91 28.23 -23.80 5.93
N ASP A 92 27.37 -24.67 6.47
CA ASP A 92 27.75 -26.05 6.75
C ASP A 92 28.01 -26.83 5.45
N THR A 93 27.22 -26.59 4.41
CA THR A 93 27.47 -27.15 3.07
C THR A 93 28.77 -26.63 2.46
N TYR A 94 29.04 -25.32 2.60
CA TYR A 94 30.29 -24.70 2.17
C TYR A 94 31.48 -25.35 2.87
N TYR A 95 31.41 -25.51 4.20
CA TYR A 95 32.46 -26.15 4.99
C TYR A 95 32.68 -27.61 4.59
N ILE A 96 31.62 -28.37 4.29
CA ILE A 96 31.77 -29.76 3.81
C ILE A 96 32.57 -29.80 2.50
N LYS A 97 32.35 -28.85 1.60
CA LYS A 97 32.99 -28.81 0.27
C LYS A 97 34.38 -28.17 0.26
N LYS A 98 34.60 -27.12 1.06
CA LYS A 98 35.81 -26.30 1.05
C LYS A 98 36.70 -26.52 2.26
N ARG A 99 36.19 -27.18 3.32
CA ARG A 99 36.88 -27.46 4.59
C ARG A 99 37.22 -26.20 5.41
N GLU A 100 36.66 -25.07 5.03
CA GLU A 100 36.77 -23.78 5.69
C GLU A 100 35.44 -23.04 5.60
N TYR A 101 35.19 -22.11 6.51
CA TYR A 101 34.08 -21.17 6.40
C TYR A 101 34.49 -19.98 5.53
N PRO A 102 33.58 -19.40 4.72
CA PRO A 102 33.92 -18.25 3.91
C PRO A 102 34.17 -17.02 4.78
N ASP A 103 34.99 -16.07 4.33
CA ASP A 103 35.16 -14.80 5.03
C ASP A 103 33.92 -13.90 4.97
N ARG A 104 33.05 -14.15 3.97
CA ARG A 104 31.88 -13.33 3.63
C ARG A 104 30.69 -14.21 3.28
N LEU A 105 29.48 -13.80 3.67
CA LEU A 105 28.27 -14.53 3.32
C LEU A 105 27.95 -14.51 1.82
N ASP A 106 28.42 -13.50 1.08
CA ASP A 106 28.26 -13.38 -0.38
C ASP A 106 28.79 -14.64 -1.11
N ALA A 107 29.84 -15.26 -0.58
CA ALA A 107 30.43 -16.48 -1.15
C ALA A 107 29.45 -17.67 -1.17
N LEU A 108 28.42 -17.66 -0.32
CA LEU A 108 27.35 -18.66 -0.34
C LEU A 108 26.40 -18.46 -1.52
N VAL A 109 26.19 -17.22 -1.94
CA VAL A 109 25.40 -16.89 -3.13
C VAL A 109 26.17 -17.26 -4.38
N ASP A 110 27.46 -16.90 -4.45
CA ASP A 110 28.34 -17.25 -5.56
C ASP A 110 28.47 -18.76 -5.76
N ALA A 111 28.49 -19.52 -4.65
CA ALA A 111 28.53 -20.97 -4.68
C ALA A 111 27.15 -21.63 -4.92
N GLY A 112 26.08 -20.84 -5.01
CA GLY A 112 24.71 -21.30 -5.25
C GLY A 112 24.10 -22.08 -4.08
N PHE A 113 24.54 -21.84 -2.85
CA PHE A 113 23.96 -22.47 -1.65
C PHE A 113 22.74 -21.73 -1.12
N ILE A 114 22.68 -20.41 -1.33
CA ILE A 114 21.57 -19.54 -0.96
C ILE A 114 21.40 -18.45 -2.03
N THR A 115 20.31 -17.69 -1.93
CA THR A 115 19.99 -16.53 -2.78
C THR A 115 20.33 -15.22 -2.06
N GLU A 116 20.41 -14.11 -2.80
CA GLU A 116 20.72 -12.79 -2.23
C GLU A 116 19.62 -12.32 -1.26
N GLU A 117 18.35 -12.61 -1.56
CA GLU A 117 17.23 -12.29 -0.68
C GLU A 117 17.34 -12.99 0.68
N GLN A 118 18.01 -14.14 0.71
CA GLN A 118 18.22 -14.90 1.93
C GLN A 118 19.36 -14.36 2.82
N LEU A 119 20.08 -13.31 2.39
CA LEU A 119 21.09 -12.63 3.20
C LEU A 119 20.53 -11.50 4.06
N ALA A 120 19.26 -11.16 3.90
CA ALA A 120 18.58 -10.13 4.68
C ALA A 120 17.61 -10.75 5.70
N ASP A 121 17.48 -10.10 6.85
CA ASP A 121 16.49 -10.45 7.87
C ASP A 121 15.07 -9.92 7.53
N PRO A 122 14.04 -10.23 8.33
CA PRO A 122 12.67 -9.77 8.08
C PRO A 122 12.48 -8.25 8.13
N TRP A 123 13.44 -7.52 8.72
CA TRP A 123 13.52 -6.06 8.70
C TRP A 123 14.36 -5.51 7.54
N LYS A 124 14.75 -6.38 6.60
CA LYS A 124 15.54 -6.09 5.41
C LYS A 124 16.94 -5.56 5.73
N LYS A 125 17.48 -5.92 6.90
CA LYS A 125 18.84 -5.60 7.31
C LYS A 125 19.76 -6.78 6.97
N PRO A 126 21.01 -6.51 6.56
CA PRO A 126 21.97 -7.58 6.30
C PRO A 126 22.30 -8.34 7.60
N ILE A 127 22.43 -9.66 7.50
CA ILE A 127 22.84 -10.51 8.62
C ILE A 127 24.30 -10.22 8.98
N SER A 128 24.57 -10.01 10.27
CA SER A 128 25.92 -9.91 10.80
C SER A 128 26.55 -11.30 10.86
N TYR A 129 27.76 -11.42 10.33
CA TYR A 129 28.51 -12.67 10.29
C TYR A 129 29.95 -12.44 10.71
N SER A 130 30.42 -13.26 11.64
CA SER A 130 31.80 -13.22 12.12
C SER A 130 32.36 -14.61 12.33
N VAL A 131 33.51 -14.90 11.71
CA VAL A 131 34.25 -16.15 11.93
C VAL A 131 35.10 -15.98 13.18
N THR A 132 34.83 -16.78 14.21
CA THR A 132 35.52 -16.71 15.52
C THR A 132 36.62 -17.77 15.67
N GLY A 133 36.72 -18.70 14.71
CA GLY A 133 37.78 -19.70 14.65
C GLY A 133 37.59 -20.65 13.46
N ALA A 134 38.51 -21.61 13.29
CA ALA A 134 38.52 -22.50 12.12
C ALA A 134 37.22 -23.31 11.92
N GLN A 135 36.52 -23.63 13.01
CA GLN A 135 35.22 -24.33 12.97
C GLN A 135 34.16 -23.60 13.81
N SER A 136 34.36 -22.30 14.03
CA SER A 136 33.51 -21.50 14.90
C SER A 136 33.10 -20.21 14.20
N TYR A 137 31.82 -19.85 14.31
CA TYR A 137 31.30 -18.60 13.76
C TYR A 137 30.09 -18.12 14.56
N GLU A 138 29.72 -16.87 14.35
CA GLU A 138 28.52 -16.24 14.87
C GLU A 138 27.74 -15.59 13.73
N LEU A 139 26.43 -15.81 13.73
CA LEU A 139 25.44 -15.16 12.86
C LEU A 139 24.44 -14.43 13.74
N CYS A 140 24.17 -13.15 13.45
CA CYS A 140 23.19 -12.36 14.20
C CYS A 140 22.33 -11.49 13.29
N SER A 141 21.04 -11.41 13.62
CA SER A 141 20.15 -10.32 13.19
C SER A 141 20.05 -9.30 14.33
N GLY A 142 20.01 -8.02 13.98
CA GLY A 142 19.83 -6.92 14.94
C GLY A 142 18.39 -6.72 15.40
N GLY A 143 17.50 -7.68 15.14
CA GLY A 143 16.17 -7.70 15.73
C GLY A 143 15.30 -6.46 15.41
N PRO A 144 14.29 -6.19 16.25
CA PRO A 144 13.39 -5.05 16.09
C PRO A 144 14.07 -3.67 16.15
N ASP A 145 15.17 -3.53 16.90
CA ASP A 145 15.87 -2.23 17.06
C ASP A 145 16.83 -1.90 15.90
N LEU A 146 17.05 -2.87 15.00
CA LEU A 146 17.87 -2.79 13.79
C LEU A 146 19.37 -2.60 14.05
N GLN A 147 19.84 -2.81 15.27
CA GLN A 147 21.21 -2.63 15.72
C GLN A 147 21.77 -3.97 16.21
N VAL A 148 23.06 -4.20 16.00
CA VAL A 148 23.73 -5.41 16.46
C VAL A 148 24.52 -5.08 17.73
N GLY A 149 24.47 -5.97 18.71
CA GLY A 149 25.02 -5.80 20.05
C GLY A 149 23.97 -5.43 21.11
N GLY A 150 22.68 -5.45 20.74
CA GLY A 150 21.55 -5.23 21.63
C GLY A 150 21.16 -6.47 22.43
N ALA A 151 20.12 -6.33 23.25
CA ALA A 151 19.55 -7.45 24.02
C ALA A 151 18.50 -8.24 23.21
N ASP A 152 17.99 -7.64 22.14
CA ASP A 152 17.00 -8.17 21.20
C ASP A 152 17.62 -8.86 19.98
N ASP A 153 18.96 -8.89 19.90
CA ASP A 153 19.70 -9.64 18.91
C ASP A 153 19.32 -11.12 18.87
N ILE A 154 19.11 -11.62 17.66
CA ILE A 154 18.80 -13.03 17.41
C ILE A 154 20.06 -13.65 16.82
N CYS A 155 20.79 -14.43 17.61
CA CYS A 155 22.08 -14.98 17.21
C CYS A 155 22.14 -16.53 17.22
N ILE A 156 22.84 -17.09 16.25
CA ILE A 156 23.26 -18.49 16.20
C ILE A 156 24.79 -18.54 16.28
N LYS A 157 25.32 -19.16 17.34
CA LYS A 157 26.77 -19.37 17.52
C LYS A 157 27.11 -20.83 17.29
N LYS A 158 28.07 -21.09 16.41
CA LYS A 158 28.70 -22.41 16.27
C LYS A 158 30.05 -22.35 16.97
N GLN A 159 30.26 -23.24 17.93
CA GLN A 159 31.54 -23.39 18.63
C GLN A 159 32.14 -24.74 18.31
N SER A 160 33.42 -24.78 17.96
CA SER A 160 34.19 -26.01 18.00
C SER A 160 34.20 -26.51 19.45
N ARG A 161 33.61 -27.68 19.71
CA ARG A 161 33.64 -28.30 21.04
C ARG A 161 35.10 -28.56 21.40
N SER A 162 35.69 -27.67 22.21
CA SER A 162 36.99 -27.89 22.82
C SER A 162 36.85 -29.10 23.75
N GLY A 163 37.34 -30.25 23.30
CA GLY A 163 37.42 -31.45 24.12
C GLY A 163 38.22 -31.16 25.39
N ARG A 164 37.65 -31.53 26.54
CA ARG A 164 38.44 -31.84 27.73
C ARG A 164 38.94 -33.27 27.64
#